data_AF-A0A962LHV1-F1
#
_entry.id   AF-A0A962LHV1-F1
#
_cell.length_a   1.000
_cell.length_b   1.000
_cell.length_c   1.000
_cell.angle_alpha   90.00
_cell.angle_beta   90.00
_cell.angle_gamma   90.00
#
_symmetry.space_group_name_H-M   'P 1'
#
loop_
_entity.id
_entity.type
_entity.pdbx_description
1 polymer ?
#
loop_
_entity_poly.entity_id
_entity_poly.type
_entity_poly.pdbx_seq_one_letter_code
_entity_poly.pdbx_strand_id
1 'polypeptide(L)'
;TGDYIVVINAEKIRVTGAKAKDKLYHHHTGYPGGIKSISFEKLIDKAPERVIQGAVKGMLPRNPLGRAMFKKLKVYAGTEHPHAAQQPQVLNV
;
A
#
# COMPACT_ATOMS: atom_id res chain seq x y z
N THR A 1 19.42 -3.52 -7.21
CA THR A 1 19.62 -2.05 -7.21
C THR A 1 18.26 -1.36 -7.28
N GLY A 2 18.12 -0.15 -6.74
CA GLY A 2 16.85 0.59 -6.66
C GLY A 2 16.70 1.30 -5.31
N ASP A 3 16.01 2.43 -5.31
CA ASP A 3 15.94 3.35 -4.17
C ASP A 3 14.94 2.91 -3.10
N TYR A 4 15.09 3.49 -1.92
CA TYR A 4 14.08 3.43 -0.86
C TYR A 4 13.11 4.58 -1.04
N ILE A 5 11.83 4.27 -1.13
CA ILE A 5 10.78 5.26 -1.33
C ILE A 5 9.92 5.32 -0.07
N VAL A 6 9.77 6.53 0.46
CA VAL A 6 8.90 6.82 1.60
C VAL A 6 7.69 7.60 1.10
N VAL A 7 6.50 7.07 1.39
CA VAL A 7 5.21 7.70 1.07
C VAL A 7 4.52 8.05 2.38
N ILE A 8 4.18 9.32 2.54
CA ILE A 8 3.40 9.86 3.65
C ILE A 8 1.98 10.21 3.18
N ASN A 9 1.06 10.49 4.11
CA ASN A 9 -0.33 10.85 3.84
C ASN A 9 -1.11 9.77 3.06
N ALA A 10 -0.80 8.49 3.28
CA ALA A 10 -1.47 7.40 2.56
C ALA A 10 -2.99 7.36 2.80
N GLU A 11 -3.47 7.90 3.92
CA GLU A 11 -4.91 8.03 4.24
C GLU A 11 -5.64 9.02 3.33
N LYS A 12 -4.92 9.97 2.72
CA LYS A 12 -5.50 11.04 1.88
C LYS A 12 -5.53 10.67 0.40
N ILE A 13 -5.24 9.41 0.06
CA ILE A 13 -5.25 8.94 -1.32
C ILE A 13 -6.65 9.04 -1.91
N ARG A 14 -6.75 9.64 -3.10
CA ARG A 14 -8.01 9.77 -3.83
C ARG A 14 -8.12 8.70 -4.91
N VAL A 15 -9.31 8.14 -5.05
CA VAL A 15 -9.66 7.21 -6.13
C VAL A 15 -10.73 7.83 -7.01
N THR A 16 -10.70 7.52 -8.30
CA THR A 16 -11.65 8.05 -9.28
C THR A 16 -12.94 7.24 -9.33
N GLY A 17 -14.06 7.90 -9.68
CA GLY A 17 -15.36 7.26 -9.87
C GLY A 17 -15.92 6.58 -8.61
N ALA A 18 -16.68 5.51 -8.77
CA ALA A 18 -17.32 4.75 -7.69
C ALA A 18 -16.37 3.77 -6.96
N LYS A 19 -15.07 3.80 -7.26
CA LYS A 19 -14.06 2.87 -6.70
C LYS A 19 -13.99 2.89 -5.18
N ALA A 20 -14.35 4.00 -4.54
CA ALA A 20 -14.37 4.07 -3.08
C ALA A 20 -15.31 3.01 -2.46
N LYS A 21 -16.45 2.75 -3.10
CA LYS A 21 -17.46 1.80 -2.65
C LYS A 21 -17.30 0.42 -3.31
N ASP A 22 -17.06 0.42 -4.61
CA ASP A 22 -17.16 -0.81 -5.42
C ASP A 22 -15.88 -1.65 -5.40
N LYS A 23 -14.73 -1.04 -5.07
CA LYS A 23 -13.46 -1.77 -5.06
C LYS A 23 -13.37 -2.64 -3.82
N LEU A 24 -13.52 -3.95 -4.02
CA LEU A 24 -13.36 -4.97 -2.98
C LEU A 24 -11.96 -5.60 -3.04
N TYR A 25 -11.34 -5.71 -1.87
CA TYR A 25 -10.09 -6.42 -1.64
C TYR A 25 -10.40 -7.78 -1.01
N HIS A 26 -9.93 -8.85 -1.64
CA HIS A 26 -10.18 -10.22 -1.20
C HIS A 26 -8.94 -10.87 -0.60
N HIS A 27 -9.13 -11.67 0.44
CA HIS A 27 -8.11 -12.49 1.07
C HIS A 27 -8.71 -13.84 1.47
N HIS A 28 -8.06 -14.94 1.10
CA HIS A 28 -8.46 -16.28 1.49
C HIS A 28 -7.66 -16.77 2.69
N THR A 29 -8.34 -17.36 3.68
CA THR A 29 -7.70 -17.86 4.90
C THR A 29 -7.14 -19.29 4.78
N GLY A 30 -7.52 -20.04 3.74
CA GLY A 30 -7.08 -21.42 3.51
C GLY A 30 -8.14 -22.48 3.87
N TYR A 31 -9.17 -22.12 4.62
CA TYR A 31 -10.28 -23.02 5.01
C TYR A 31 -11.46 -22.94 4.03
N PRO A 32 -12.30 -23.98 3.90
CA PRO A 32 -13.55 -23.91 3.14
C PRO A 32 -14.43 -22.72 3.58
N GLY A 33 -14.91 -21.92 2.63
CA GLY A 33 -15.67 -20.69 2.92
C GLY A 33 -14.83 -19.52 3.46
N GLY A 34 -13.50 -19.65 3.48
CA GLY A 34 -12.58 -18.72 4.14
C GLY A 34 -12.27 -17.43 3.38
N ILE A 35 -13.11 -16.99 2.43
CA ILE A 35 -12.93 -15.73 1.68
C ILE A 35 -13.35 -14.56 2.58
N LYS A 36 -12.44 -13.62 2.80
CA LYS A 36 -12.69 -12.34 3.47
C LYS A 36 -12.59 -11.22 2.45
N SER A 37 -13.57 -10.31 2.48
CA SER A 37 -13.66 -9.18 1.57
C SER A 37 -13.73 -7.87 2.36
N ILE A 38 -13.04 -6.83 1.90
CA ILE A 38 -13.11 -5.49 2.49
C ILE A 38 -13.18 -4.45 1.37
N SER A 39 -14.10 -3.49 1.47
CA SER A 39 -14.18 -2.37 0.52
C SER A 39 -13.03 -1.39 0.71
N PHE A 40 -12.73 -0.60 -0.32
CA PHE A 40 -11.74 0.46 -0.23
C PHE A 40 -12.02 1.43 0.91
N GLU A 41 -13.27 1.89 1.05
CA GLU A 41 -13.69 2.77 2.14
C GLU A 41 -13.40 2.17 3.53
N LYS A 42 -13.72 0.89 3.74
CA LYS A 42 -13.39 0.23 5.02
C LYS A 42 -11.90 -0.01 5.21
N LEU A 43 -11.16 -0.19 4.12
CA LEU A 43 -9.72 -0.44 4.17
C LEU A 43 -8.94 0.85 4.51
N ILE A 44 -9.37 2.00 3.97
CA ILE A 44 -8.71 3.27 4.23
C ILE A 44 -8.87 3.71 5.69
N ASP A 45 -10.03 3.45 6.30
CA ASP A 45 -10.25 3.72 7.72
C ASP A 45 -9.44 2.80 8.65
N LYS A 46 -9.25 1.55 8.23
CA LYS A 46 -8.61 0.52 9.08
C LYS A 46 -7.08 0.49 8.96
N ALA A 47 -6.57 0.57 7.73
CA ALA A 47 -5.16 0.38 7.41
C ALA A 47 -4.87 1.01 6.03
N PRO A 48 -4.81 2.35 5.96
CA PRO A 48 -4.69 3.08 4.69
C PRO A 48 -3.40 2.73 3.93
N GLU A 49 -2.33 2.33 4.63
CA GLU A 49 -1.06 1.96 4.00
C GLU A 49 -1.22 0.75 3.06
N ARG A 50 -2.13 -0.17 3.39
CA ARG A 50 -2.36 -1.40 2.63
C ARG A 50 -2.89 -1.14 1.23
N VAL A 51 -3.60 -0.02 1.02
CA VAL A 51 -4.10 0.38 -0.30
C VAL A 51 -2.95 0.55 -1.28
N ILE A 52 -1.95 1.36 -0.91
CA ILE A 52 -0.79 1.68 -1.75
C ILE A 52 0.14 0.46 -1.81
N GLN A 53 0.41 -0.19 -0.68
CA GLN A 53 1.23 -1.39 -0.62
C GLN A 53 0.69 -2.49 -1.54
N GLY A 54 -0.62 -2.75 -1.51
CA GLY A 54 -1.26 -3.75 -2.37
C GLY A 54 -1.15 -3.40 -3.86
N ALA A 55 -1.36 -2.13 -4.21
CA ALA A 55 -1.25 -1.66 -5.59
C ALA A 55 0.18 -1.82 -6.13
N VAL A 56 1.18 -1.32 -5.41
CA VAL A 56 2.59 -1.39 -5.84
C VAL A 56 3.07 -2.85 -5.86
N LYS A 57 2.73 -3.65 -4.86
CA LYS A 57 3.08 -5.08 -4.83
C LYS A 57 2.55 -5.82 -6.05
N GLY A 58 1.36 -5.47 -6.54
CA GLY A 58 0.78 -6.04 -7.75
C GLY A 58 1.49 -5.65 -9.04
N MET A 59 2.20 -4.52 -9.05
CA MET A 59 2.98 -4.05 -10.20
C MET A 59 4.43 -4.59 -10.23
N LEU A 60 4.89 -5.22 -9.14
CA LEU A 60 6.24 -5.77 -9.03
C LEU A 60 6.33 -7.22 -9.52
N PRO A 61 7.51 -7.67 -9.99
CA PRO A 61 7.70 -9.06 -10.43
C PRO A 61 7.49 -10.05 -9.26
N ARG A 62 6.82 -11.16 -9.54
CA ARG A 62 6.48 -12.19 -8.52
C ARG A 62 7.64 -13.15 -8.27
N ASN A 63 8.81 -12.63 -7.90
CA ASN A 63 10.02 -13.41 -7.64
C ASN A 63 10.72 -12.92 -6.35
N PRO A 64 11.80 -13.57 -5.88
CA PRO A 64 12.54 -13.14 -4.68
C PRO A 64 13.04 -11.69 -4.77
N LEU A 65 13.47 -11.25 -5.97
CA LEU A 65 13.90 -9.88 -6.22
C LEU A 65 12.76 -8.88 -6.00
N GLY A 66 11.56 -9.13 -6.53
CA GLY A 66 10.40 -8.26 -6.33
C GLY A 66 9.97 -8.18 -4.87
N ARG A 67 10.11 -9.28 -4.10
CA ARG A 67 9.92 -9.24 -2.64
C ARG A 67 10.97 -8.34 -1.96
N ALA A 68 12.23 -8.39 -2.41
CA ALA A 68 13.28 -7.51 -1.91
C ALA A 68 13.03 -6.04 -2.29
N MET A 69 12.55 -5.76 -3.50
CA MET A 69 12.15 -4.42 -3.95
C MET A 69 10.99 -3.90 -3.12
N PHE A 70 9.96 -4.72 -2.87
CA PHE A 70 8.81 -4.32 -2.07
C PHE A 70 9.19 -3.90 -0.64
N LYS A 71 10.20 -4.53 -0.03
CA LYS A 71 10.70 -4.15 1.30
C LYS A 71 11.28 -2.72 1.36
N LYS A 72 11.67 -2.16 0.22
CA LYS A 72 12.22 -0.80 0.11
C LYS A 72 11.15 0.29 0.10
N LEU A 73 9.89 -0.08 -0.16
CA LEU A 73 8.76 0.82 -0.05
C LEU A 73 8.35 0.96 1.42
N LYS A 74 8.27 2.20 1.91
CA LYS A 74 7.76 2.57 3.23
C LYS A 74 6.54 3.46 3.04
N VAL A 75 5.42 3.08 3.63
CA VAL A 75 4.15 3.81 3.48
C VAL A 75 3.59 4.10 4.87
N TYR A 76 3.18 5.34 5.09
CA TYR A 76 2.66 5.84 6.36
C TYR A 76 1.32 6.56 6.14
N ALA A 77 0.37 6.33 7.05
CA ALA A 77 -0.95 6.99 7.02
C ALA A 77 -0.83 8.51 7.13
N GLY A 78 -0.09 9.00 8.13
CA GLY A 78 0.04 10.42 8.47
C GLY A 78 1.17 11.14 7.74
N THR A 79 1.46 12.37 8.18
CA THR A 79 2.45 13.27 7.58
C THR A 79 3.90 12.93 7.94
N GLU A 80 4.13 12.12 8.97
CA GLU A 80 5.45 11.87 9.53
C GLU A 80 5.97 10.47 9.20
N HIS A 81 7.29 10.34 9.19
CA HIS A 81 7.99 9.07 9.06
C HIS A 81 9.21 9.03 10.00
N PRO A 82 9.60 7.86 10.54
CA PRO A 82 10.75 7.73 11.43
C PRO A 82 12.11 7.77 10.69
N HIS A 83 12.12 7.98 9.37
CA HIS A 83 13.31 7.86 8.51
C HIS A 83 14.11 9.17 8.35
N ALA A 84 14.13 10.03 9.36
CA ALA A 84 14.86 11.31 9.30
C ALA A 84 16.38 11.12 9.14
N ALA A 85 16.94 10.07 9.74
CA ALA A 85 18.38 9.78 9.66
C ALA A 85 18.87 9.46 8.24
N GLN A 86 17.96 9.01 7.36
CA GLN A 86 18.26 8.66 5.97
C GLN A 86 18.22 9.87 5.03
N GLN A 87 17.89 11.06 5.55
CA GLN A 87 17.75 12.32 4.80
C GLN A 87 16.99 12.15 3.49
N PRO A 88 15.70 11.74 3.53
CA PRO A 88 14.92 11.50 2.32
C PRO A 88 14.79 12.78 1.50
N GLN A 89 15.03 12.69 0.19
CA GLN A 89 14.82 13.80 -0.72
C GLN A 89 13.37 13.84 -1.18
N VAL A 90 12.78 15.04 -1.18
CA VAL A 90 11.42 15.26 -1.68
C VAL A 90 11.41 15.03 -3.19
N LEU A 91 10.52 14.15 -3.64
CA LEU A 91 10.31 13.86 -5.05
C LEU A 91 8.94 14.38 -5.47
N ASN A 92 8.91 15.28 -6.47
CA ASN A 92 7.68 15.69 -7.13
C ASN A 92 7.42 14.77 -8.32
N VAL A 93 6.28 14.09 -8.32
CA VAL A 93 5.84 13.15 -9.37
C VAL A 93 4.43 13.53 -9.82
#